data_AF-A0A2D8KEM7-F1
#
_entry.id   AF-A0A2D8KEM7-F1
#
_cell.length_a   1.000
_cell.length_b   1.000
_cell.length_c   1.000
_cell.angle_alpha   90.00
_cell.angle_beta   90.00
_cell.angle_gamma   90.00
#
_symmetry.space_group_name_H-M   'P 1'
#
loop_
_entity.id
_entity.type
_entity.pdbx_description
1 polymer ?
#
loop_
_entity_poly.entity_id
_entity_poly.type
_entity_poly.pdbx_seq_one_letter_code
_entity_poly.pdbx_strand_id
1 'polypeptide(L)'
;MTYCIRCGAKTESIIPPLDNRLRDVCPSCEYIHYVNPNNIVGVIASYEGKVLLCKRNTEPRMNYWTVPAGFMENGETLLEGAQREAFEEVGIKPQTSNLFMAYSVP
;
A
#
# COMPACT_ATOMS: atom_id res chain seq x y z
N MET A 1 6.28 16.52 -0.75
CA MET A 1 6.57 16.59 -2.19
C MET A 1 7.34 17.87 -2.47
N THR A 2 8.65 17.82 -2.72
CA THR A 2 9.51 19.04 -2.85
C THR A 2 9.25 19.85 -4.13
N TYR A 3 8.76 19.19 -5.18
CA TYR A 3 8.50 19.81 -6.49
C TYR A 3 7.12 19.39 -7.01
N CYS A 4 6.48 20.28 -7.77
CA CYS A 4 5.15 20.07 -8.27
C CYS A 4 5.13 19.07 -9.45
N ILE A 5 4.38 17.98 -9.30
CA ILE A 5 4.16 16.97 -10.35
C ILE A 5 3.49 17.51 -11.62
N ARG A 6 2.84 18.69 -11.57
CA ARG A 6 2.18 19.28 -12.74
C ARG A 6 3.10 20.21 -13.54
N CYS A 7 3.91 21.03 -12.87
CA CYS A 7 4.68 22.09 -13.54
C CYS A 7 6.17 22.13 -13.18
N GLY A 8 6.64 21.29 -12.26
CA GLY A 8 8.06 21.23 -11.86
C GLY A 8 8.53 22.32 -10.89
N ALA A 9 7.71 23.31 -10.57
CA ALA A 9 8.07 24.36 -9.60
C ALA A 9 8.24 23.79 -8.17
N LYS A 10 9.06 24.46 -7.35
CA LYS A 10 9.21 24.12 -5.93
C LYS A 10 7.90 24.38 -5.18
N THR A 11 7.52 23.48 -4.28
CA THR A 11 6.30 23.59 -3.46
C THR A 11 6.59 24.27 -2.12
N GLU A 12 5.52 24.71 -1.46
CA GLU A 12 5.54 25.27 -0.11
C GLU A 12 4.57 24.52 0.80
N SER A 13 4.99 24.18 2.02
CA SER A 13 4.15 23.51 3.00
C SER A 13 3.32 24.53 3.78
N ILE A 14 2.03 24.66 3.45
CA ILE A 14 1.08 25.60 4.07
C ILE A 14 -0.20 24.88 4.49
N ILE A 15 -1.04 25.52 5.31
CA ILE A 15 -2.43 25.09 5.51
C ILE A 15 -3.29 25.86 4.49
N PRO A 16 -3.83 25.20 3.45
CA PRO A 16 -4.68 25.88 2.47
C PRO A 16 -5.92 26.51 3.12
N PRO A 17 -6.50 27.57 2.52
CA PRO A 17 -7.81 28.07 2.94
C PRO A 17 -8.83 26.94 2.97
N LEU A 18 -9.63 26.87 4.04
CA LEU A 18 -10.64 25.82 4.28
C LEU A 18 -10.12 24.41 4.58
N ASP A 19 -8.79 24.19 4.67
CA ASP A 19 -8.20 22.95 5.16
C ASP A 19 -7.72 23.12 6.62
N ASN A 20 -7.42 22.01 7.29
CA ASN A 20 -6.91 21.98 8.67
C ASN A 20 -5.58 21.21 8.80
N ARG A 21 -4.95 20.87 7.67
CA ARG A 21 -3.68 20.14 7.64
C ARG A 21 -2.65 20.85 6.77
N LEU A 22 -1.38 20.67 7.11
CA LEU A 22 -0.27 21.07 6.24
C LEU A 22 -0.32 20.24 4.95
N ARG A 23 -0.22 20.94 3.82
CA ARG A 23 -0.16 20.38 2.48
C ARG A 23 0.99 21.04 1.75
N ASP A 24 1.63 20.29 0.85
CA ASP A 24 2.54 20.89 -0.11
C ASP A 24 1.71 21.49 -1.24
N VAL A 25 1.76 22.81 -1.39
CA VAL A 25 1.02 23.58 -2.40
C VAL A 25 2.02 24.19 -3.37
N CYS A 26 1.71 24.14 -4.66
CA CYS A 26 2.52 24.78 -5.68
C CYS A 26 2.14 26.27 -5.81
N PRO A 27 3.03 27.24 -5.55
CA PRO A 27 2.70 28.66 -5.70
C PRO A 27 2.56 29.09 -7.17
N SER A 28 3.08 28.30 -8.12
CA SER A 28 3.05 28.65 -9.55
C SER A 28 1.76 28.26 -10.27
N CYS A 29 1.09 27.18 -9.84
CA CYS A 29 -0.12 26.68 -10.49
C CYS A 29 -1.23 26.28 -9.50
N GLU A 30 -1.05 26.61 -8.23
CA GLU A 30 -2.00 26.43 -7.13
C GLU A 30 -2.37 24.95 -6.84
N TYR A 31 -1.69 24.00 -7.48
CA TYR A 31 -1.95 22.58 -7.27
C TYR A 31 -1.60 22.13 -5.85
N ILE A 32 -2.54 21.45 -5.20
CA ILE A 32 -2.39 20.90 -3.84
C ILE A 32 -1.98 19.43 -3.93
N HIS A 33 -0.85 19.07 -3.31
CA HIS A 33 -0.35 17.70 -3.27
C HIS A 33 -0.89 16.95 -2.06
N TYR A 34 -2.00 16.23 -2.25
CA TYR A 34 -2.50 15.30 -1.25
C TYR A 34 -1.63 14.04 -1.17
N VAL A 35 -1.28 13.64 0.05
CA VAL A 35 -0.66 12.36 0.36
C VAL A 35 -1.75 11.43 0.86
N ASN A 36 -1.95 10.33 0.16
CA ASN A 36 -2.96 9.33 0.51
C ASN A 36 -2.28 8.11 1.17
N PRO A 37 -2.97 7.39 2.06
CA PRO A 37 -2.51 6.10 2.53
C PRO A 37 -2.34 5.12 1.37
N ASN A 38 -1.34 4.23 1.49
CA ASN A 38 -1.19 3.10 0.58
C ASN A 38 -1.82 1.85 1.21
N ASN A 39 -2.61 1.13 0.42
CA ASN A 39 -3.19 -0.13 0.86
C ASN A 39 -2.19 -1.27 0.62
N ILE A 40 -2.00 -2.10 1.64
CA ILE A 40 -1.29 -3.38 1.53
C ILE A 40 -2.33 -4.48 1.66
N VAL A 41 -2.35 -5.41 0.72
CA VAL A 41 -3.27 -6.55 0.66
C VAL A 41 -2.48 -7.84 0.71
N GLY A 42 -3.06 -8.88 1.31
CA GLY A 42 -2.38 -10.16 1.48
C GLY A 42 -3.32 -11.27 1.92
N VAL A 43 -2.79 -12.49 2.02
CA VAL A 43 -3.58 -13.69 2.33
C VAL A 43 -3.03 -14.44 3.53
N ILE A 44 -3.92 -14.94 4.37
CA ILE A 44 -3.60 -16.00 5.34
C ILE A 44 -4.12 -17.31 4.74
N ALA A 45 -3.26 -18.02 4.02
CA ALA A 45 -3.62 -19.30 3.42
C ALA A 45 -3.47 -20.43 4.44
N SER A 46 -4.52 -21.22 4.63
CA SER A 46 -4.52 -22.40 5.50
C SER A 46 -4.67 -23.70 4.70
N TYR A 47 -3.90 -24.73 5.06
CA TYR A 47 -4.00 -26.06 4.47
C TYR A 47 -3.73 -27.12 5.54
N GLU A 48 -4.63 -28.09 5.71
CA GLU A 48 -4.52 -29.19 6.68
C GLU A 48 -4.16 -28.73 8.12
N GLY A 49 -4.82 -27.67 8.59
CA GLY A 49 -4.59 -27.12 9.94
C GLY A 49 -3.27 -26.35 10.09
N LYS A 50 -2.55 -26.09 9.01
CA LYS A 50 -1.32 -25.28 8.96
C LYS A 50 -1.58 -23.96 8.23
N VAL A 51 -0.70 -22.98 8.44
CA VAL A 51 -0.69 -21.71 7.72
C VAL A 51 0.57 -21.58 6.86
N LEU A 52 0.43 -21.00 5.68
CA LEU A 52 1.55 -20.68 4.81
C LEU A 52 2.19 -19.35 5.24
N LEU A 53 3.52 -19.34 5.32
CA LEU A 53 4.33 -18.16 5.57
C LEU A 53 5.49 -18.11 4.57
N CYS A 54 5.88 -16.90 4.18
CA CYS A 54 7.05 -16.60 3.36
C CYS A 54 8.19 -16.16 4.26
N LYS A 55 9.43 -16.57 3.96
CA LYS A 55 10.62 -16.01 4.61
C LYS A 55 11.18 -14.88 3.77
N ARG A 56 11.24 -13.66 4.32
CA ARG A 56 11.68 -12.46 3.60
C ARG A 56 13.13 -12.58 3.16
N ASN A 57 13.41 -12.23 1.90
CA ASN A 57 14.77 -12.17 1.33
C ASN A 57 15.29 -10.73 1.15
N THR A 58 14.52 -9.73 1.56
CA THR A 58 14.85 -8.30 1.46
C THR A 58 14.74 -7.60 2.82
N GLU A 59 15.56 -6.56 3.00
CA GLU A 59 15.42 -5.63 4.12
C GLU A 59 14.25 -4.65 3.90
N PRO A 60 13.63 -4.11 4.96
CA PRO A 60 13.89 -4.39 6.37
C PRO A 60 13.42 -5.80 6.79
N ARG A 61 14.03 -6.34 7.84
CA ARG A 61 13.68 -7.63 8.48
C ARG A 61 13.89 -8.82 7.54
N MET A 62 15.03 -8.88 6.87
CA MET A 62 15.43 -10.09 6.15
C MET A 62 15.42 -11.29 7.11
N ASN A 63 15.07 -12.47 6.59
CA ASN A 63 14.94 -13.74 7.34
C ASN A 63 13.76 -13.85 8.31
N TYR A 64 12.93 -12.82 8.48
CA TYR A 64 11.68 -12.94 9.24
C TYR A 64 10.60 -13.63 8.40
N TRP A 65 9.67 -14.28 9.09
CA TRP A 65 8.48 -14.88 8.47
C TRP A 65 7.36 -13.85 8.36
N THR A 66 6.65 -13.87 7.24
CA THR A 66 5.49 -13.02 6.93
C THR A 66 4.44 -13.82 6.17
N VAL A 67 3.24 -13.28 6.07
CA VAL A 67 2.24 -13.74 5.09
C VAL A 67 2.55 -13.14 3.71
N PRO A 68 2.12 -13.78 2.60
CA PRO A 68 2.20 -13.15 1.29
C PRO A 68 1.37 -11.88 1.24
N ALA A 69 2.00 -10.76 0.93
CA ALA A 69 1.35 -9.45 0.91
C ALA A 69 2.17 -8.40 0.17
N GLY A 70 1.49 -7.48 -0.50
CA GLY A 70 2.11 -6.37 -1.21
C GLY A 70 1.16 -5.20 -1.44
N PHE A 71 1.64 -4.19 -2.16
CA PHE A 71 0.83 -3.01 -2.44
C PHE A 71 -0.33 -3.35 -3.36
N MET A 72 -1.49 -2.78 -3.07
CA MET A 72 -2.63 -2.84 -3.96
C MET A 72 -2.37 -1.93 -5.17
N GLU A 73 -2.60 -2.47 -6.35
CA GLU A 73 -2.48 -1.76 -7.62
C GLU A 73 -3.77 -1.03 -8.01
N ASN A 74 -3.67 -0.07 -8.93
CA ASN A 74 -4.85 0.59 -9.46
C ASN A 74 -5.61 -0.35 -10.40
N GLY A 75 -6.93 -0.41 -10.26
CA GLY A 75 -7.81 -1.18 -11.15
C GLY A 75 -8.06 -2.61 -10.71
N GLU A 76 -7.55 -3.04 -9.56
CA GLU A 76 -7.90 -4.31 -8.92
C GLU A 76 -8.81 -4.08 -7.69
N THR A 77 -9.52 -5.13 -7.26
CA THR A 77 -10.18 -5.21 -5.96
C THR A 77 -9.21 -5.69 -4.88
N LEU A 78 -9.57 -5.52 -3.60
CA LEU A 78 -8.75 -6.02 -2.47
C LEU A 78 -8.42 -7.52 -2.60
N LEU A 79 -9.41 -8.30 -3.06
CA LEU A 79 -9.28 -9.73 -3.24
C LEU A 79 -8.36 -10.08 -4.41
N GLU A 80 -8.52 -9.41 -5.55
CA GLU A 80 -7.67 -9.62 -6.72
C GLU A 80 -6.20 -9.31 -6.42
N GLY A 81 -5.93 -8.18 -5.74
CA GLY A 81 -4.57 -7.83 -5.33
C GLY A 81 -3.97 -8.84 -4.36
N ALA A 82 -4.73 -9.28 -3.35
CA ALA A 82 -4.27 -10.32 -2.42
C ALA A 82 -3.97 -11.65 -3.15
N GLN A 83 -4.78 -12.03 -4.15
CA GLN A 83 -4.56 -13.23 -4.96
C GLN A 83 -3.34 -13.10 -5.88
N ARG A 84 -3.14 -11.92 -6.47
CA ARG A 84 -1.97 -11.59 -7.30
C ARG A 84 -0.69 -11.73 -6.48
N GLU A 85 -0.61 -11.09 -5.32
CA GLU A 85 0.55 -11.15 -4.42
C GLU A 85 0.84 -12.59 -3.95
N ALA A 86 -0.20 -13.36 -3.61
CA ALA A 86 -0.03 -14.77 -3.24
C ALA A 86 0.55 -15.61 -4.39
N PHE A 87 0.17 -15.31 -5.63
CA PHE A 87 0.71 -16.00 -6.80
C PHE A 87 2.15 -15.57 -7.10
N GLU A 88 2.45 -14.27 -7.02
CA GLU A 88 3.79 -13.72 -7.29
C GLU A 88 4.83 -14.20 -6.28
N GLU A 89 4.51 -14.20 -4.99
CA GLU A 89 5.50 -14.52 -3.94
C GLU A 89 5.69 -16.02 -3.71
N VAL A 90 4.61 -16.82 -3.82
CA VAL A 90 4.64 -18.24 -3.43
C VAL A 90 3.94 -19.17 -4.42
N GLY A 91 3.45 -18.67 -5.56
CA GLY A 91 2.90 -19.50 -6.64
C GLY A 91 1.55 -20.14 -6.35
N ILE A 92 0.84 -19.72 -5.29
CA ILE A 92 -0.46 -20.31 -4.94
C ILE A 92 -1.62 -19.51 -5.54
N LYS A 93 -2.75 -20.18 -5.74
CA LYS A 93 -4.02 -19.55 -6.11
C LYS A 93 -5.05 -19.87 -5.01
N PRO A 94 -5.15 -19.04 -3.97
CA PRO A 94 -6.04 -19.33 -2.86
C PRO A 94 -7.50 -19.25 -3.34
N GLN A 95 -8.31 -20.18 -2.85
CA GLN A 95 -9.75 -20.11 -3.04
C GLN A 95 -10.29 -18.88 -2.30
N THR A 96 -11.31 -18.24 -2.88
CA THR A 96 -11.90 -17.02 -2.35
C THR A 96 -12.46 -17.24 -0.94
N SER A 97 -12.08 -16.35 -0.02
CA SER A 97 -12.56 -16.32 1.36
C SER A 97 -12.92 -14.89 1.78
N ASN A 98 -13.45 -14.74 3.01
CA ASN A 98 -13.86 -13.44 3.55
C ASN A 98 -12.66 -12.67 4.12
N LEU A 99 -12.81 -11.34 4.21
CA LEU A 99 -11.86 -10.48 4.92
C LEU A 99 -11.70 -10.95 6.36
N PHE A 100 -10.46 -11.26 6.76
CA PHE A 100 -10.14 -11.67 8.12
C PHE A 100 -9.95 -10.47 9.05
N MET A 101 -9.23 -9.45 8.58
CA MET A 101 -8.72 -8.39 9.45
C MET A 101 -8.28 -7.16 8.65
N ALA A 102 -8.40 -5.98 9.25
CA ALA A 102 -7.89 -4.71 8.71
C ALA A 102 -7.17 -3.94 9.82
N TYR A 103 -6.01 -3.38 9.52
CA TYR A 103 -5.21 -2.57 10.43
C TYR A 103 -4.81 -1.26 9.78
N SER A 104 -4.73 -0.21 10.60
CA SER A 104 -4.15 1.08 10.20
C SER A 104 -2.76 1.21 10.83
N VAL A 105 -1.75 1.43 9.99
CA VAL A 105 -0.37 1.71 10.41
C VAL A 105 -0.06 3.16 10.01
N PRO A 106 -0.09 4.12 10.96
CA PRO A 106 0.17 5.54 10.71
C PRO A 106 1.61 5.86 10.33
#